data_AF-A0A956Y814-F1
#
_entry.id   AF-A0A956Y814-F1
#
_cell.length_a   1.000
_cell.length_b   1.000
_cell.length_c   1.000
_cell.angle_alpha   90.00
_cell.angle_beta   90.00
_cell.angle_gamma   90.00
#
_symmetry.space_group_name_H-M   'P 1'
#
loop_
_entity.id
_entity.type
_entity.pdbx_description
1 polymer ?
#
loop_
_entity_poly.entity_id
_entity_poly.type
_entity_poly.pdbx_seq_one_letter_code
_entity_poly.pdbx_strand_id
1 'polypeptide(L)'
;MSVKDQLAEAKDLISQKRFDEARYILSNIDHPTAKQWLAKLNKVAPPSNIDLPADDEWARTARKNRNKARPTPAPASKAKNGANASLSPTMIGIVVVVLLAVGGLLAFVMLNPDTSPFAPADETGCGAQDWYNTFNGTIGDVAFFDPWSVVDYDATAETLGMVTIPGAISTRRSFLDQRIAAVQASPAPDCIAGVDDSLIAALEAQRNVVDRLEADSPNTAFYYIGVSIDSAKQAFNEMLSVGVNFRGSDSNAITQLTDPTCPALDWAFKVMYTENQFLVLVLNIDDVIAATSTRSAVINYSTDLSQQEVQLKYNIATPACMQDAKTHLLAAMESYRGVLDSIRGDPINSLTTAIPYHAERIETEMSAFYQELSNHGVSPQQFAAGNTTGIRFGG
;
A
#
# COMPACT_ATOMS: atom_id res chain seq x y z
N MET A 1 -32.17 -8.07 -19.50
CA MET A 1 -31.16 -8.73 -20.38
C MET A 1 -31.79 -10.03 -20.88
N SER A 2 -31.49 -10.49 -22.10
CA SER A 2 -32.08 -11.77 -22.54
C SER A 2 -31.44 -12.92 -21.75
N VAL A 3 -32.18 -14.02 -21.53
CA VAL A 3 -31.65 -15.23 -20.88
C VAL A 3 -30.40 -15.73 -21.62
N LYS A 4 -30.36 -15.57 -22.94
CA LYS A 4 -29.21 -15.94 -23.77
C LYS A 4 -27.96 -15.11 -23.45
N ASP A 5 -28.13 -13.80 -23.25
CA ASP A 5 -27.01 -12.91 -22.92
C ASP A 5 -26.49 -13.17 -21.51
N GLN A 6 -27.38 -13.41 -20.54
CA GLN A 6 -27.01 -13.79 -19.17
C GLN A 6 -26.25 -15.12 -19.12
N LEU A 7 -26.68 -16.11 -19.91
CA LEU A 7 -25.95 -17.37 -20.04
C LEU A 7 -24.59 -17.19 -20.72
N ALA A 8 -24.47 -16.30 -21.71
CA ALA A 8 -23.18 -16.00 -22.35
C ALA A 8 -22.22 -15.32 -21.37
N GLU A 9 -22.71 -14.39 -20.56
CA GLU A 9 -21.95 -13.69 -19.52
C GLU A 9 -21.48 -14.65 -18.42
N ALA A 10 -22.38 -15.48 -17.89
CA ALA A 10 -22.00 -16.51 -16.92
C ALA A 10 -20.92 -17.46 -17.46
N LYS A 11 -20.98 -17.80 -18.77
CA LYS A 11 -19.96 -18.63 -19.42
C LYS A 11 -18.59 -17.95 -19.47
N ASP A 12 -18.56 -16.65 -19.75
CA ASP A 12 -17.34 -15.86 -19.78
C ASP A 12 -16.69 -15.78 -18.38
N LEU A 13 -17.50 -15.52 -17.35
CA LEU A 13 -17.04 -15.52 -15.95
C LEU A 13 -16.47 -16.88 -15.51
N ILE A 14 -17.13 -17.98 -15.90
CA ILE A 14 -16.62 -19.35 -15.66
C ILE A 14 -15.26 -19.54 -16.34
N SER A 15 -15.08 -19.05 -17.57
CA SER A 15 -13.81 -19.17 -18.30
C SER A 15 -12.66 -18.39 -17.63
N GLN A 16 -12.99 -17.31 -16.93
CA GLN A 16 -12.07 -16.49 -16.17
C GLN A 16 -11.86 -17.00 -14.73
N LYS A 17 -12.42 -18.17 -14.37
CA LYS A 17 -12.40 -18.74 -13.01
C LYS A 17 -13.08 -17.86 -11.93
N ARG A 18 -13.95 -16.92 -12.33
CA ARG A 18 -14.71 -16.05 -11.42
C ARG A 18 -16.01 -16.75 -11.00
N PHE A 19 -15.88 -17.78 -10.18
CA PHE A 19 -16.95 -18.74 -9.90
C PHE A 19 -18.13 -18.15 -9.11
N ASP A 20 -17.87 -17.30 -8.12
CA ASP A 20 -18.91 -16.77 -7.21
C ASP A 20 -19.88 -15.84 -7.97
N GLU A 21 -19.35 -15.00 -8.85
CA GLU A 21 -20.13 -14.11 -9.71
C GLU A 21 -20.93 -14.88 -10.77
N ALA A 22 -20.32 -15.92 -11.36
CA ALA A 22 -21.04 -16.82 -12.26
C ALA A 22 -22.19 -17.52 -11.53
N ARG A 23 -22.03 -17.94 -10.26
CA ARG A 23 -23.13 -18.49 -9.46
C ARG A 23 -24.24 -17.47 -9.25
N TYR A 24 -23.90 -16.21 -8.94
CA TYR A 24 -24.87 -15.14 -8.75
C TYR A 24 -25.71 -14.90 -10.01
N ILE A 25 -25.09 -14.85 -11.20
CA ILE A 25 -25.85 -14.73 -12.44
C ILE A 25 -26.73 -15.97 -12.67
N LEU A 26 -26.17 -17.17 -12.50
CA LEU A 26 -26.89 -18.43 -12.78
C LEU A 26 -28.04 -18.71 -11.80
N SER A 27 -27.96 -18.28 -10.54
CA SER A 27 -29.01 -18.46 -9.53
C SER A 27 -30.25 -17.60 -9.82
N ASN A 28 -30.06 -16.47 -10.49
CA ASN A 28 -31.12 -15.52 -10.84
C ASN A 28 -31.81 -15.82 -12.19
N ILE A 29 -31.41 -16.89 -12.89
CA ILE A 29 -32.00 -17.29 -14.18
C ILE A 29 -32.85 -18.56 -14.00
N ASP A 30 -34.16 -18.48 -14.25
CA ASP A 30 -35.01 -19.68 -14.34
C ASP A 30 -34.88 -20.34 -15.73
N HIS A 31 -33.77 -21.08 -15.94
CA HIS A 31 -33.52 -21.82 -17.17
C HIS A 31 -32.86 -23.18 -16.87
N PRO A 32 -33.23 -24.28 -17.57
CA PRO A 32 -32.67 -25.62 -17.31
C PRO A 32 -31.14 -25.66 -17.47
N THR A 33 -30.60 -24.96 -18.45
CA THR A 33 -29.13 -24.86 -18.65
C THR A 33 -28.44 -24.16 -17.48
N ALA A 34 -29.05 -23.12 -16.90
CA ALA A 34 -28.47 -22.41 -15.77
C ALA A 34 -28.37 -23.33 -14.54
N LYS A 35 -29.43 -24.09 -14.25
CA LYS A 35 -29.46 -25.10 -13.18
C LYS A 35 -28.38 -26.19 -13.38
N GLN A 36 -28.19 -26.66 -14.61
CA GLN A 36 -27.13 -27.63 -14.92
C GLN A 36 -25.72 -27.06 -14.73
N TRP A 37 -25.50 -25.81 -15.12
CA TRP A 37 -24.19 -25.17 -14.97
C TRP A 37 -23.90 -24.87 -13.50
N LEU A 38 -24.87 -24.38 -12.73
CA LEU A 38 -24.76 -24.18 -11.29
C LEU A 38 -24.39 -25.49 -10.58
N ALA A 39 -25.04 -26.60 -10.93
CA ALA A 39 -24.73 -27.92 -10.37
C ALA A 39 -23.32 -28.41 -10.73
N LYS A 40 -22.82 -28.13 -11.94
CA LYS A 40 -21.44 -28.45 -12.33
C LYS A 40 -20.44 -27.59 -11.57
N LEU A 41 -20.75 -26.30 -11.44
CA LEU A 41 -19.90 -25.31 -10.80
C LEU A 41 -19.74 -25.64 -9.31
N ASN A 42 -20.83 -26.01 -8.61
CA ASN A 42 -20.79 -26.47 -7.21
C ASN A 42 -19.96 -27.74 -6.98
N LYS A 43 -19.74 -28.58 -8.01
CA LYS A 43 -18.86 -29.75 -7.92
C LYS A 43 -17.39 -29.41 -8.11
N VAL A 44 -17.09 -28.45 -8.99
CA VAL A 44 -15.71 -28.05 -9.35
C VAL A 44 -15.16 -27.05 -8.34
N ALA A 45 -16.01 -26.13 -7.89
CA ALA A 45 -15.73 -25.14 -6.87
C ALA A 45 -16.96 -25.10 -5.95
N PRO A 46 -16.90 -25.64 -4.73
CA PRO A 46 -17.94 -25.41 -3.74
C PRO A 46 -18.10 -23.90 -3.47
N PRO A 47 -19.29 -23.41 -3.10
CA PRO A 47 -19.46 -22.01 -2.71
C PRO A 47 -18.50 -21.66 -1.56
N SER A 48 -17.75 -20.58 -1.73
CA SER A 48 -17.04 -19.92 -0.64
C SER A 48 -18.09 -19.29 0.29
N ASN A 49 -17.86 -19.26 1.60
CA ASN A 49 -18.76 -18.59 2.56
C ASN A 49 -18.71 -17.05 2.44
N ILE A 50 -18.47 -16.51 1.24
CA ILE A 50 -18.41 -15.09 0.99
C ILE A 50 -19.83 -14.63 0.64
N ASP A 51 -20.48 -13.93 1.58
CA ASP A 51 -21.77 -13.29 1.36
C ASP A 51 -21.59 -12.14 0.36
N LEU A 52 -21.92 -12.38 -0.90
CA LEU A 52 -21.99 -11.33 -1.92
C LEU A 52 -23.15 -10.38 -1.60
N PRO A 53 -22.95 -9.05 -1.62
CA PRO A 53 -24.01 -8.07 -1.36
C PRO A 53 -25.14 -8.23 -2.39
N ALA A 54 -26.38 -8.16 -1.89
CA ALA A 54 -27.58 -8.52 -2.64
C ALA A 54 -28.06 -7.47 -3.66
N ASP A 55 -27.33 -6.38 -3.87
CA ASP A 55 -27.78 -5.24 -4.67
C ASP A 55 -27.30 -5.26 -6.14
N ASP A 56 -28.21 -4.85 -7.03
CA ASP A 56 -28.04 -4.75 -8.50
C ASP A 56 -26.98 -3.72 -8.96
N GLU A 57 -26.16 -3.19 -8.05
CA GLU A 57 -25.17 -2.15 -8.38
C GLU A 57 -23.98 -2.74 -9.15
N TRP A 58 -23.52 -3.93 -8.77
CA TRP A 58 -22.42 -4.62 -9.46
C TRP A 58 -22.70 -4.86 -10.96
N ALA A 59 -23.91 -5.30 -11.32
CA ALA A 59 -24.30 -5.55 -12.71
C ALA A 59 -24.34 -4.27 -13.57
N ARG A 60 -24.58 -3.11 -12.95
CA ARG A 60 -24.56 -1.80 -13.63
C ARG A 60 -23.14 -1.34 -13.92
N THR A 61 -22.21 -1.59 -13.01
CA THR A 61 -20.80 -1.17 -13.14
C THR A 61 -20.07 -1.93 -14.25
N ALA A 62 -20.31 -3.24 -14.38
CA ALA A 62 -19.76 -4.07 -15.46
C ALA A 62 -20.16 -3.57 -16.86
N ARG A 63 -21.39 -3.06 -17.02
CA ARG A 63 -21.94 -2.62 -18.32
C ARG A 63 -21.38 -1.28 -18.79
N LYS A 64 -21.09 -0.35 -17.87
CA LYS A 64 -20.58 0.99 -18.19
C LYS A 64 -19.16 0.94 -18.75
N ASN A 65 -18.36 -0.04 -18.33
CA ASN A 65 -16.96 -0.18 -18.73
C ASN A 65 -16.78 -0.73 -20.15
N ARG A 66 -17.78 -1.44 -20.71
CA ARG A 66 -17.69 -2.07 -22.04
C ARG A 66 -17.82 -1.07 -23.21
N ASN A 67 -18.55 0.04 -23.03
CA ASN A 67 -18.84 0.97 -24.13
C ASN A 67 -17.77 2.06 -24.37
N LYS A 68 -16.74 2.13 -23.52
CA LYS A 68 -15.71 3.19 -23.59
C LYS A 68 -14.47 2.81 -24.42
N ALA A 69 -14.40 1.58 -24.95
CA ALA A 69 -13.19 1.00 -25.56
C ALA A 69 -13.16 1.09 -27.12
N ARG A 70 -13.36 2.28 -27.71
CA ARG A 70 -13.07 2.50 -29.14
C ARG A 70 -12.07 3.68 -29.30
N PRO A 71 -10.80 3.42 -29.64
CA PRO A 71 -9.78 4.47 -29.71
C PRO A 71 -9.79 5.19 -31.06
N THR A 72 -9.57 6.50 -31.02
CA THR A 72 -9.29 7.37 -32.17
C THR A 72 -7.79 7.68 -32.20
N PRO A 73 -7.11 7.76 -33.37
CA PRO A 73 -5.64 7.90 -33.41
C PRO A 73 -5.14 9.33 -33.17
N ALA A 74 -3.94 9.40 -32.60
CA ALA A 74 -3.19 10.56 -32.10
C ALA A 74 -2.64 11.53 -33.17
N PRO A 75 -1.99 12.64 -32.72
CA PRO A 75 -0.76 13.06 -33.38
C PRO A 75 0.41 13.30 -32.40
N ALA A 76 1.59 12.94 -32.90
CA ALA A 76 2.89 12.93 -32.23
C ALA A 76 3.56 14.31 -32.16
N SER A 77 4.39 14.53 -31.14
CA SER A 77 5.35 15.64 -31.09
C SER A 77 6.77 15.17 -30.75
N LYS A 78 7.73 15.80 -31.43
CA LYS A 78 9.15 15.47 -31.56
C LYS A 78 10.00 15.90 -30.36
N ALA A 79 11.00 15.08 -30.04
CA ALA A 79 12.10 15.36 -29.12
C ALA A 79 13.14 16.34 -29.70
N LYS A 80 13.86 17.05 -28.81
CA LYS A 80 15.14 17.73 -29.08
C LYS A 80 16.12 17.50 -27.92
N ASN A 81 17.37 17.26 -28.32
CA ASN A 81 18.53 16.88 -27.52
C ASN A 81 19.14 18.05 -26.71
N GLY A 82 19.85 17.70 -25.63
CA GLY A 82 21.26 18.11 -25.49
C GLY A 82 21.73 18.68 -24.14
N ALA A 83 22.82 18.08 -23.64
CA ALA A 83 24.05 18.70 -23.14
C ALA A 83 24.43 18.48 -21.66
N ASN A 84 25.67 17.99 -21.50
CA ASN A 84 26.43 17.74 -20.28
C ASN A 84 26.84 19.05 -19.58
N ALA A 85 26.90 19.06 -18.24
CA ALA A 85 27.56 20.13 -17.49
C ALA A 85 28.27 19.61 -16.23
N SER A 86 29.52 20.07 -16.08
CA SER A 86 30.50 19.82 -15.02
C SER A 86 30.22 20.63 -13.74
N LEU A 87 30.59 20.08 -12.59
CA LEU A 87 30.40 20.67 -11.25
C LEU A 87 31.31 21.88 -10.96
N SER A 88 30.70 22.94 -10.40
CA SER A 88 31.29 24.23 -10.04
C SER A 88 31.58 24.34 -8.52
N PRO A 89 32.64 25.06 -8.10
CA PRO A 89 33.07 25.24 -6.70
C PRO A 89 32.08 25.98 -5.78
N THR A 90 30.91 26.40 -6.28
CA THR A 90 29.78 26.91 -5.47
C THR A 90 29.15 25.85 -4.56
N MET A 91 29.31 24.56 -4.86
CA MET A 91 28.69 23.47 -4.08
C MET A 91 29.32 23.29 -2.68
N ILE A 92 30.62 23.63 -2.51
CA ILE A 92 31.31 23.50 -1.22
C ILE A 92 30.80 24.54 -0.20
N GLY A 93 30.43 25.73 -0.67
CA GLY A 93 29.83 26.76 0.19
C GLY A 93 28.42 26.38 0.70
N ILE A 94 27.64 25.67 -0.13
CA ILE A 94 26.29 25.22 0.24
C ILE A 94 26.36 24.10 1.29
N VAL A 95 27.31 23.18 1.16
CA VAL A 95 27.47 22.06 2.11
C VAL A 95 27.82 22.56 3.52
N VAL A 96 28.65 23.59 3.67
CA VAL A 96 29.01 24.14 4.99
C VAL A 96 27.84 24.88 5.65
N VAL A 97 27.03 25.61 4.88
CA VAL A 97 25.82 26.28 5.41
C VAL A 97 24.74 25.26 5.79
N VAL A 98 24.59 24.20 4.99
CA VAL A 98 23.67 23.09 5.30
C VAL A 98 24.11 22.34 6.55
N LEU A 99 25.41 22.06 6.72
CA LEU A 99 25.92 21.37 7.91
C LEU A 99 25.75 22.20 9.20
N LEU A 100 25.88 23.54 9.13
CA LEU A 100 25.61 24.42 10.27
C LEU A 100 24.11 24.55 10.57
N ALA A 101 23.25 24.54 9.54
CA ALA A 101 21.80 24.53 9.71
C ALA A 101 21.32 23.20 10.31
N VAL A 102 21.88 22.07 9.88
CA VAL A 102 21.58 20.73 10.40
C VAL A 102 22.09 20.57 11.83
N GLY A 103 23.28 21.09 12.16
CA GLY A 103 23.79 21.11 13.53
C GLY A 103 22.95 21.98 14.48
N GLY A 104 22.45 23.13 14.00
CA GLY A 104 21.52 23.99 14.74
C GLY A 104 20.14 23.36 14.93
N LEU A 105 19.63 22.63 13.94
CA LEU A 105 18.37 21.89 14.01
C LEU A 105 18.47 20.71 14.99
N LEU A 106 19.57 19.95 14.96
CA LEU A 106 19.85 18.87 15.90
C LEU A 106 19.98 19.39 17.34
N ALA A 107 20.63 20.54 17.55
CA ALA A 107 20.68 21.18 18.86
C ALA A 107 19.30 21.69 19.31
N PHE A 108 18.47 22.20 18.40
CA PHE A 108 17.11 22.65 18.71
C PHE A 108 16.15 21.48 19.05
N VAL A 109 16.30 20.33 18.39
CA VAL A 109 15.53 19.10 18.67
C VAL A 109 16.01 18.44 19.97
N MET A 110 17.32 18.46 20.27
CA MET A 110 17.86 17.88 21.51
C MET A 110 17.66 18.79 22.74
N LEU A 111 17.49 20.11 22.56
CA LEU A 111 17.30 21.07 23.66
C LEU A 111 15.85 21.50 23.90
N ASN A 112 14.90 21.08 23.05
CA ASN A 112 13.46 21.18 23.29
C ASN A 112 12.85 19.77 23.39
N PRO A 113 13.01 19.04 24.50
CA PRO A 113 12.20 17.84 24.73
C PRO A 113 10.75 18.29 24.80
N ASP A 114 9.94 17.94 23.79
CA ASP A 114 8.51 18.20 23.64
C ASP A 114 7.84 18.90 24.83
N THR A 115 8.05 20.21 24.97
CA THR A 115 7.22 21.06 25.82
C THR A 115 5.97 21.44 25.05
N SER A 116 5.32 20.43 24.45
CA SER A 116 3.93 20.59 24.07
C SER A 116 3.18 20.86 25.38
N PRO A 117 2.46 21.99 25.52
CA PRO A 117 1.76 22.30 26.74
C PRO A 117 0.88 21.11 27.12
N PHE A 118 0.94 20.69 28.39
CA PHE A 118 0.06 19.67 28.96
C PHE A 118 -1.36 19.92 28.45
N ALA A 119 -2.03 18.86 27.99
CA ALA A 119 -3.41 19.00 27.53
C ALA A 119 -4.22 19.62 28.67
N PRO A 120 -5.16 20.53 28.37
CA PRO A 120 -6.19 20.82 29.35
C PRO A 120 -6.76 19.48 29.84
N ALA A 121 -6.95 19.38 31.15
CA ALA A 121 -7.46 18.19 31.81
C ALA A 121 -8.70 17.67 31.08
N ASP A 122 -8.83 16.35 30.99
CA ASP A 122 -9.83 15.60 30.23
C ASP A 122 -11.19 16.33 30.04
N GLU A 123 -11.37 16.93 28.85
CA GLU A 123 -12.64 17.54 28.46
C GLU A 123 -13.69 16.49 28.05
N THR A 124 -13.29 15.21 27.86
CA THR A 124 -14.22 14.12 27.49
C THR A 124 -15.09 13.68 28.67
N GLY A 125 -14.64 13.94 29.91
CA GLY A 125 -15.38 13.63 31.14
C GLY A 125 -15.43 12.14 31.49
N CYS A 126 -14.71 11.28 30.76
CA CYS A 126 -14.69 9.83 30.97
C CYS A 126 -13.28 9.22 31.07
N GLY A 127 -12.23 10.04 31.06
CA GLY A 127 -10.83 9.63 31.16
C GLY A 127 -10.20 9.18 29.84
N ALA A 128 -10.90 9.32 28.69
CA ALA A 128 -10.39 8.84 27.40
C ALA A 128 -9.11 9.57 26.98
N GLN A 129 -9.02 10.88 27.24
CA GLN A 129 -7.81 11.65 26.94
C GLN A 129 -6.61 11.21 27.80
N ASP A 130 -6.84 10.95 29.09
CA ASP A 130 -5.78 10.51 30.02
C ASP A 130 -5.29 9.10 29.67
N TRP A 131 -6.22 8.22 29.28
CA TRP A 131 -5.90 6.91 28.76
C TRP A 131 -5.05 7.01 27.48
N TYR A 132 -5.48 7.80 26.50
CA TYR A 132 -4.70 8.04 25.27
C TYR A 132 -3.30 8.59 25.57
N ASN A 133 -3.19 9.58 26.48
CA ASN A 133 -1.90 10.19 26.82
C ASN A 133 -0.88 9.15 27.36
N THR A 134 -1.35 8.09 28.01
CA THR A 134 -0.51 6.97 28.48
C THR A 134 0.13 6.19 27.32
N PHE A 135 -0.53 6.19 26.15
CA PHE A 135 -0.12 5.45 24.95
C PHE A 135 0.28 6.35 23.78
N ASN A 136 0.41 7.66 24.00
CA ASN A 136 0.87 8.61 23.00
C ASN A 136 2.25 8.17 22.48
N GLY A 137 2.34 7.84 21.19
CA GLY A 137 3.52 7.21 20.58
C GLY A 137 3.42 5.69 20.34
N THR A 138 2.53 4.93 21.01
CA THR A 138 2.10 3.60 20.51
C THR A 138 1.33 3.78 19.21
N ILE A 139 0.50 4.82 19.17
CA ILE A 139 -0.41 5.10 18.07
C ILE A 139 0.33 5.60 16.84
N GLY A 140 1.27 6.54 16.99
CA GLY A 140 2.19 6.92 15.93
C GLY A 140 2.95 5.73 15.35
N ASP A 141 3.49 4.85 16.20
CA ASP A 141 4.17 3.64 15.73
C ASP A 141 3.23 2.70 14.97
N VAL A 142 1.94 2.66 15.32
CA VAL A 142 0.98 1.82 14.60
C VAL A 142 0.69 2.40 13.19
N ALA A 143 0.51 3.72 13.10
CA ALA A 143 0.17 4.40 11.85
C ALA A 143 1.37 4.57 10.90
N PHE A 144 2.58 4.70 11.43
CA PHE A 144 3.80 5.00 10.67
C PHE A 144 4.83 3.88 10.70
N PHE A 145 4.43 2.65 11.03
CA PHE A 145 5.36 1.53 10.96
C PHE A 145 5.86 1.35 9.53
N ASP A 146 7.11 1.75 9.31
CA ASP A 146 7.87 1.37 8.13
C ASP A 146 8.48 -0.01 8.39
N PRO A 147 7.95 -1.09 7.79
CA PRO A 147 8.52 -2.43 7.96
C PRO A 147 9.96 -2.50 7.49
N TRP A 148 10.38 -1.60 6.59
CA TRP A 148 11.75 -1.54 6.08
C TRP A 148 12.71 -0.87 7.04
N SER A 149 12.24 -0.10 8.02
CA SER A 149 13.12 0.43 9.07
C SER A 149 13.84 -0.67 9.84
N VAL A 150 13.25 -1.88 9.93
CA VAL A 150 13.89 -3.07 10.50
C VAL A 150 15.10 -3.52 9.67
N VAL A 151 15.04 -3.32 8.35
CA VAL A 151 16.08 -3.67 7.37
C VAL A 151 17.08 -2.54 7.17
N ASP A 152 16.67 -1.28 7.24
CA ASP A 152 17.52 -0.10 7.01
C ASP A 152 18.53 0.14 8.15
N TYR A 153 18.33 -0.51 9.31
CA TYR A 153 19.40 -0.66 10.31
C TYR A 153 20.66 -1.33 9.72
N ASP A 154 20.55 -2.12 8.64
CA ASP A 154 21.67 -2.80 8.00
C ASP A 154 22.64 -1.85 7.27
N ALA A 155 22.18 -0.73 6.70
CA ALA A 155 23.10 0.25 6.10
C ALA A 155 24.00 0.91 7.17
N THR A 156 23.47 1.05 8.39
CA THR A 156 24.26 1.51 9.54
C THR A 156 25.09 0.37 10.15
N ALA A 157 24.61 -0.88 10.07
CA ALA A 157 25.25 -2.07 10.62
C ALA A 157 26.38 -2.64 9.74
N GLU A 158 26.34 -2.50 8.41
CA GLU A 158 27.49 -2.80 7.53
C GLU A 158 28.70 -1.93 7.89
N THR A 159 28.45 -0.70 8.34
CA THR A 159 29.49 0.24 8.77
C THR A 159 30.07 -0.11 10.14
N LEU A 160 29.38 -0.91 10.96
CA LEU A 160 29.75 -1.23 12.35
C LEU A 160 29.93 -2.73 12.65
N GLY A 161 29.65 -3.62 11.69
CA GLY A 161 29.89 -5.06 11.75
C GLY A 161 29.15 -5.82 12.87
N MET A 162 28.03 -5.30 13.41
CA MET A 162 27.51 -5.79 14.71
C MET A 162 26.00 -6.01 14.85
N VAL A 163 25.16 -5.79 13.83
CA VAL A 163 23.74 -6.19 13.94
C VAL A 163 23.38 -7.10 12.78
N THR A 164 23.01 -8.34 13.10
CA THR A 164 22.39 -9.26 12.15
C THR A 164 20.88 -9.01 12.17
N ILE A 165 20.21 -9.14 11.02
CA ILE A 165 18.74 -9.05 10.86
C ILE A 165 17.95 -9.72 12.01
N PRO A 166 18.33 -10.92 12.54
CA PRO A 166 17.67 -11.53 13.69
C PRO A 166 17.64 -10.67 14.97
N GLY A 167 18.67 -9.84 15.20
CA GLY A 167 18.74 -8.93 16.34
C GLY A 167 17.69 -7.82 16.27
N ALA A 168 17.58 -7.16 15.12
CA ALA A 168 16.60 -6.09 14.91
C ALA A 168 15.15 -6.62 15.00
N ILE A 169 14.89 -7.78 14.39
CA ILE A 169 13.59 -8.48 14.48
C ILE A 169 13.24 -8.80 15.93
N SER A 170 14.18 -9.39 16.70
CA SER A 170 13.98 -9.72 18.10
C SER A 170 13.70 -8.49 18.97
N THR A 171 14.46 -7.40 18.77
CA THR A 171 14.23 -6.14 19.48
C THR A 171 12.86 -5.56 19.16
N ARG A 172 12.46 -5.52 17.88
CA ARG A 172 11.13 -5.01 17.49
C ARG A 172 10.01 -5.87 18.06
N ARG A 173 10.15 -7.20 18.01
CA ARG A 173 9.19 -8.15 18.62
C ARG A 173 9.02 -7.88 20.11
N SER A 174 10.13 -7.79 20.86
CA SER A 174 10.10 -7.49 22.30
C SER A 174 9.42 -6.16 22.63
N PHE A 175 9.65 -5.14 21.81
CA PHE A 175 9.00 -3.84 21.97
C PHE A 175 7.49 -3.89 21.72
N LEU A 176 7.05 -4.61 20.68
CA LEU A 176 5.63 -4.84 20.40
C LEU A 176 4.96 -5.62 21.55
N ASP A 177 5.62 -6.68 22.05
CA ASP A 177 5.13 -7.47 23.18
C ASP A 177 4.96 -6.60 24.45
N GLN A 178 5.92 -5.71 24.73
CA GLN A 178 5.83 -4.76 25.85
C GLN A 178 4.66 -3.79 25.71
N ARG A 179 4.41 -3.27 24.50
CA ARG A 179 3.29 -2.37 24.23
C ARG A 179 1.94 -3.08 24.35
N ILE A 180 1.82 -4.30 23.80
CA ILE A 180 0.61 -5.14 23.95
C ILE A 180 0.32 -5.35 25.44
N ALA A 181 1.33 -5.76 26.22
CA ALA A 181 1.18 -5.96 27.66
C ALA A 181 0.79 -4.66 28.40
N ALA A 182 1.32 -3.51 27.98
CA ALA A 182 0.97 -2.22 28.56
C ALA A 182 -0.50 -1.84 28.30
N VAL A 183 -1.01 -2.06 27.08
CA VAL A 183 -2.43 -1.82 26.74
C VAL A 183 -3.33 -2.77 27.52
N GLN A 184 -2.98 -4.06 27.59
CA GLN A 184 -3.72 -5.05 28.38
C GLN A 184 -3.77 -4.74 29.87
N ALA A 185 -2.71 -4.12 30.42
CA ALA A 185 -2.63 -3.74 31.83
C ALA A 185 -3.41 -2.46 32.18
N SER A 186 -3.84 -1.68 31.18
CA SER A 186 -4.61 -0.45 31.36
C SER A 186 -5.82 -0.47 30.41
N PRO A 187 -6.91 -1.17 30.78
CA PRO A 187 -8.09 -1.27 29.94
C PRO A 187 -8.70 0.11 29.66
N ALA A 188 -9.30 0.25 28.47
CA ALA A 188 -9.93 1.50 28.05
C ALA A 188 -11.11 1.85 28.97
N PRO A 189 -11.38 3.15 29.23
CA PRO A 189 -12.57 3.55 29.97
C PRO A 189 -13.84 3.22 29.19
N ASP A 190 -14.95 2.99 29.90
CA ASP A 190 -16.23 2.50 29.33
C ASP A 190 -16.74 3.32 28.11
N CYS A 191 -16.43 4.61 28.05
CA CYS A 191 -16.85 5.48 26.94
C CYS A 191 -16.17 5.14 25.60
N ILE A 192 -15.03 4.47 25.64
CA ILE A 192 -14.28 3.96 24.48
C ILE A 192 -13.98 2.47 24.65
N ALA A 193 -14.95 1.72 25.20
CA ALA A 193 -14.83 0.27 25.34
C ALA A 193 -14.60 -0.39 23.98
N GLY A 194 -13.54 -1.20 23.85
CA GLY A 194 -13.16 -1.86 22.60
C GLY A 194 -12.00 -1.18 21.83
N VAL A 195 -11.62 0.04 22.22
CA VAL A 195 -10.43 0.70 21.64
C VAL A 195 -9.15 -0.04 22.01
N ASP A 196 -9.07 -0.58 23.22
CA ASP A 196 -7.97 -1.43 23.68
C ASP A 196 -7.88 -2.73 22.86
N ASP A 197 -9.00 -3.42 22.64
CA ASP A 197 -9.05 -4.62 21.79
C ASP A 197 -8.57 -4.32 20.35
N SER A 198 -9.04 -3.21 19.77
CA SER A 198 -8.66 -2.78 18.42
C SER A 198 -7.17 -2.41 18.32
N LEU A 199 -6.64 -1.74 19.35
CA LEU A 199 -5.22 -1.38 19.42
C LEU A 199 -4.33 -2.61 19.63
N ILE A 200 -4.76 -3.57 20.46
CA ILE A 200 -4.08 -4.87 20.63
C ILE A 200 -4.06 -5.61 19.30
N ALA A 201 -5.19 -5.72 18.61
CA ALA A 201 -5.26 -6.36 17.30
C ALA A 201 -4.32 -5.71 16.27
N ALA A 202 -4.21 -4.37 16.28
CA ALA A 202 -3.27 -3.65 15.44
C ALA A 202 -1.81 -4.00 15.76
N LEU A 203 -1.43 -3.99 17.04
CA LEU A 203 -0.07 -4.33 17.49
C LEU A 203 0.28 -5.79 17.23
N GLU A 204 -0.65 -6.72 17.44
CA GLU A 204 -0.49 -8.14 17.12
C GLU A 204 -0.31 -8.34 15.61
N ALA A 205 -1.05 -7.60 14.79
CA ALA A 205 -0.85 -7.62 13.35
C ALA A 205 0.56 -7.17 12.98
N GLN A 206 1.08 -6.07 13.54
CA GLN A 206 2.48 -5.66 13.33
C GLN A 206 3.50 -6.72 13.78
N ARG A 207 3.26 -7.35 14.93
CA ARG A 207 4.10 -8.45 15.42
C ARG A 207 4.13 -9.60 14.42
N ASN A 208 2.98 -9.93 13.84
CA ASN A 208 2.89 -10.91 12.77
C ASN A 208 3.63 -10.45 11.49
N VAL A 209 3.64 -9.16 11.15
CA VAL A 209 4.49 -8.65 10.04
C VAL A 209 5.96 -8.99 10.32
N VAL A 210 6.46 -8.67 11.51
CA VAL A 210 7.85 -8.94 11.93
C VAL A 210 8.18 -10.43 11.90
N ASP A 211 7.30 -11.27 12.44
CA ASP A 211 7.46 -12.73 12.43
C ASP A 211 7.45 -13.32 11.01
N ARG A 212 6.70 -12.72 10.08
CA ARG A 212 6.59 -13.19 8.69
C ARG A 212 7.70 -12.69 7.79
N LEU A 213 8.26 -11.52 8.08
CA LEU A 213 9.51 -11.06 7.47
C LEU A 213 10.67 -12.00 7.84
N GLU A 214 10.69 -12.57 9.04
CA GLU A 214 11.67 -13.59 9.44
C GLU A 214 11.43 -14.94 8.74
N ALA A 215 10.18 -15.28 8.46
CA ALA A 215 9.77 -16.58 7.92
C ALA A 215 9.71 -16.64 6.38
N ASP A 216 10.37 -15.71 5.67
CA ASP A 216 10.40 -15.60 4.21
C ASP A 216 9.00 -15.58 3.54
N SER A 217 7.99 -15.01 4.20
CA SER A 217 6.63 -14.90 3.63
C SER A 217 6.19 -13.45 3.48
N PRO A 218 6.80 -12.70 2.54
CA PRO A 218 6.54 -11.27 2.39
C PRO A 218 5.05 -11.01 2.10
N ASN A 219 4.41 -11.79 1.24
CA ASN A 219 2.96 -11.68 0.96
C ASN A 219 2.10 -11.74 2.23
N THR A 220 2.43 -12.65 3.15
CA THR A 220 1.71 -12.78 4.41
C THR A 220 1.99 -11.59 5.33
N ALA A 221 3.22 -11.09 5.34
CA ALA A 221 3.59 -9.89 6.09
C ALA A 221 2.77 -8.67 5.63
N PHE A 222 2.62 -8.45 4.33
CA PHE A 222 1.83 -7.33 3.79
C PHE A 222 0.34 -7.42 4.09
N TYR A 223 -0.24 -8.63 4.10
CA TYR A 223 -1.62 -8.83 4.56
C TYR A 223 -1.82 -8.31 5.99
N TYR A 224 -0.87 -8.61 6.90
CA TYR A 224 -0.95 -8.15 8.29
C TYR A 224 -0.74 -6.63 8.43
N ILE A 225 -0.04 -5.96 7.51
CA ILE A 225 -0.01 -4.49 7.49
C ILE A 225 -1.42 -3.93 7.29
N GLY A 226 -2.21 -4.52 6.37
CA GLY A 226 -3.60 -4.11 6.16
C GLY A 226 -4.47 -4.28 7.39
N VAL A 227 -4.40 -5.46 8.02
CA VAL A 227 -5.12 -5.74 9.27
C VAL A 227 -4.73 -4.75 10.37
N SER A 228 -3.44 -4.41 10.47
CA SER A 228 -2.96 -3.41 11.43
C SER A 228 -3.61 -2.05 11.22
N ILE A 229 -3.70 -1.59 9.97
CA ILE A 229 -4.22 -0.26 9.63
C ILE A 229 -5.72 -0.19 9.83
N ASP A 230 -6.48 -1.20 9.40
CA ASP A 230 -7.93 -1.22 9.57
C ASP A 230 -8.31 -1.24 11.06
N SER A 231 -7.59 -2.04 11.87
CA SER A 231 -7.81 -2.11 13.33
C SER A 231 -7.44 -0.78 14.02
N ALA A 232 -6.34 -0.14 13.60
CA ALA A 232 -5.95 1.17 14.10
C ALA A 232 -6.99 2.24 13.75
N LYS A 233 -7.49 2.25 12.50
CA LYS A 233 -8.52 3.17 12.04
C LYS A 233 -9.81 3.03 12.85
N GLN A 234 -10.21 1.79 13.18
CA GLN A 234 -11.35 1.55 14.06
C GLN A 234 -11.13 2.19 15.44
N ALA A 235 -10.00 1.89 16.09
CA ALA A 235 -9.66 2.45 17.39
C ALA A 235 -9.68 4.00 17.38
N PHE A 236 -9.16 4.62 16.32
CA PHE A 236 -9.10 6.07 16.21
C PHE A 236 -10.46 6.71 15.99
N ASN A 237 -11.32 6.11 15.16
CA ASN A 237 -12.68 6.61 14.95
C ASN A 237 -13.50 6.58 16.26
N GLU A 238 -13.36 5.53 17.06
CA GLU A 238 -14.01 5.41 18.37
C GLU A 238 -13.51 6.50 19.33
N MET A 239 -12.19 6.72 19.43
CA MET A 239 -11.61 7.80 20.23
C MET A 239 -12.03 9.21 19.76
N LEU A 240 -12.05 9.46 18.45
CA LEU A 240 -12.53 10.73 17.89
C LEU A 240 -14.00 10.97 18.24
N SER A 241 -14.82 9.92 18.27
CA SER A 241 -16.26 10.03 18.55
C SER A 241 -16.57 10.55 19.96
N VAL A 242 -15.65 10.38 20.91
CA VAL A 242 -15.76 10.88 22.29
C VAL A 242 -14.93 12.14 22.54
N GLY A 243 -14.30 12.70 21.51
CA GLY A 243 -13.56 13.96 21.61
C GLY A 243 -12.11 13.83 22.08
N VAL A 244 -11.46 12.67 21.91
CA VAL A 244 -10.01 12.55 22.13
C VAL A 244 -9.25 13.45 21.16
N ASN A 245 -8.32 14.24 21.69
CA ASN A 245 -7.46 15.15 20.94
C ASN A 245 -6.06 14.57 20.79
N PHE A 246 -5.71 14.19 19.56
CA PHE A 246 -4.39 13.68 19.19
C PHE A 246 -3.36 14.82 19.03
N ARG A 247 -2.07 14.52 19.27
CA ARG A 247 -0.99 15.53 19.31
C ARG A 247 0.10 15.27 18.29
N GLY A 248 0.80 16.34 17.89
CA GLY A 248 2.02 16.25 17.09
C GLY A 248 1.84 15.48 15.77
N SER A 249 2.73 14.52 15.51
CA SER A 249 2.69 13.65 14.34
C SER A 249 1.41 12.79 14.28
N ASP A 250 0.89 12.35 15.43
CA ASP A 250 -0.27 11.46 15.51
C ASP A 250 -1.53 12.18 15.00
N SER A 251 -1.68 13.46 15.33
CA SER A 251 -2.83 14.26 14.89
C SER A 251 -2.96 14.32 13.37
N ASN A 252 -1.85 14.58 12.67
CA ASN A 252 -1.84 14.66 11.21
C ASN A 252 -2.12 13.30 10.57
N ALA A 253 -1.46 12.24 11.05
CA ALA A 253 -1.65 10.89 10.54
C ALA A 253 -3.09 10.42 10.70
N ILE A 254 -3.64 10.60 11.88
CA ILE A 254 -4.98 10.13 12.23
C ILE A 254 -6.01 10.94 11.46
N THR A 255 -5.83 12.26 11.36
CA THR A 255 -6.69 13.10 10.53
C THR A 255 -6.71 12.60 9.09
N GLN A 256 -5.56 12.26 8.51
CA GLN A 256 -5.48 11.75 7.14
C GLN A 256 -6.05 10.32 6.98
N LEU A 257 -5.82 9.45 7.97
CA LEU A 257 -6.30 8.08 7.95
C LEU A 257 -7.83 8.01 8.11
N THR A 258 -8.38 8.92 8.90
CA THR A 258 -9.81 9.00 9.24
C THR A 258 -10.57 10.04 8.41
N ASP A 259 -9.91 10.79 7.51
CA ASP A 259 -10.55 11.82 6.69
C ASP A 259 -11.69 11.19 5.86
N PRO A 260 -12.96 11.54 6.14
CA PRO A 260 -14.10 10.99 5.44
C PRO A 260 -14.24 11.56 4.02
N THR A 261 -13.61 12.69 3.74
CA THR A 261 -13.65 13.39 2.44
C THR A 261 -12.59 12.84 1.50
N CYS A 262 -11.38 12.64 2.03
CA CYS A 262 -10.24 12.17 1.27
C CYS A 262 -9.38 11.20 2.10
N PRO A 263 -9.75 9.91 2.16
CA PRO A 263 -8.97 8.89 2.87
C PRO A 263 -7.72 8.50 2.05
N ALA A 264 -6.90 9.48 1.68
CA ALA A 264 -5.74 9.34 0.82
C ALA A 264 -4.72 8.39 1.42
N LEU A 265 -4.48 8.49 2.73
CA LEU A 265 -3.52 7.65 3.44
C LEU A 265 -3.97 6.19 3.48
N ASP A 266 -5.22 5.92 3.86
CA ASP A 266 -5.84 4.58 3.84
C ASP A 266 -5.78 3.98 2.43
N TRP A 267 -6.18 4.74 1.41
CA TRP A 267 -6.11 4.29 0.03
C TRP A 267 -4.66 3.99 -0.41
N ALA A 268 -3.70 4.86 -0.07
CA ALA A 268 -2.30 4.68 -0.42
C ALA A 268 -1.71 3.43 0.23
N PHE A 269 -2.00 3.16 1.51
CA PHE A 269 -1.58 1.93 2.18
C PHE A 269 -2.21 0.70 1.52
N LYS A 270 -3.51 0.75 1.18
CA LYS A 270 -4.16 -0.36 0.50
C LYS A 270 -3.54 -0.66 -0.84
N VAL A 271 -3.27 0.39 -1.60
CA VAL A 271 -2.64 0.27 -2.91
C VAL A 271 -1.19 -0.18 -2.83
N MET A 272 -0.41 0.28 -1.85
CA MET A 272 1.04 -0.02 -1.80
C MET A 272 1.35 -1.36 -1.13
N TYR A 273 0.52 -1.80 -0.19
CA TYR A 273 0.83 -2.93 0.68
C TYR A 273 -0.21 -4.04 0.60
N THR A 274 -1.51 -3.75 0.66
CA THR A 274 -2.51 -4.80 0.91
C THR A 274 -3.10 -5.42 -0.36
N GLU A 275 -3.50 -4.57 -1.31
CA GLU A 275 -4.26 -4.97 -2.49
C GLU A 275 -3.40 -4.98 -3.75
N ASN A 276 -2.57 -3.95 -3.99
CA ASN A 276 -1.50 -4.09 -4.99
C ASN A 276 -0.19 -4.33 -4.28
N GLN A 277 0.23 -5.58 -4.32
CA GLN A 277 1.54 -6.02 -3.88
C GLN A 277 2.67 -5.47 -4.78
N PHE A 278 2.69 -4.18 -5.09
CA PHE A 278 3.60 -3.55 -6.04
C PHE A 278 5.04 -3.63 -5.53
N LEU A 279 5.24 -3.32 -4.24
CA LEU A 279 6.51 -3.51 -3.53
C LEU A 279 6.88 -5.00 -3.40
N VAL A 280 5.89 -5.86 -3.23
CA VAL A 280 6.13 -7.31 -3.05
C VAL A 280 6.52 -7.97 -4.35
N LEU A 281 6.01 -7.50 -5.49
CA LEU A 281 6.40 -8.00 -6.81
C LEU A 281 7.90 -7.87 -7.01
N VAL A 282 8.46 -6.69 -6.71
CA VAL A 282 9.91 -6.43 -6.78
C VAL A 282 10.71 -7.39 -5.88
N LEU A 283 10.07 -7.91 -4.82
CA LEU A 283 10.70 -8.70 -3.76
C LEU A 283 10.21 -10.14 -3.68
N ASN A 284 9.36 -10.60 -4.60
CA ASN A 284 8.89 -11.98 -4.65
C ASN A 284 10.00 -12.85 -5.25
N ILE A 285 11.03 -13.01 -4.44
CA ILE A 285 12.23 -13.79 -4.75
C ILE A 285 11.84 -15.27 -4.88
N ASP A 286 10.77 -15.74 -4.22
CA ASP A 286 10.33 -17.13 -4.30
C ASP A 286 9.98 -17.56 -5.72
N ASP A 287 9.26 -16.74 -6.49
CA ASP A 287 8.96 -17.05 -7.88
C ASP A 287 10.20 -16.95 -8.78
N VAL A 288 11.17 -16.10 -8.42
CA VAL A 288 12.47 -16.03 -9.10
C VAL A 288 13.34 -17.26 -8.77
N ILE A 289 13.31 -17.73 -7.53
CA ILE A 289 14.04 -18.92 -7.03
C ILE A 289 13.42 -20.19 -7.61
N ALA A 290 12.09 -20.28 -7.64
CA ALA A 290 11.36 -21.44 -8.14
C ALA A 290 11.31 -21.49 -9.68
N ALA A 291 11.52 -20.36 -10.36
CA ALA A 291 11.58 -20.32 -11.80
C ALA A 291 12.77 -21.11 -12.33
N THR A 292 12.47 -22.12 -13.15
CA THR A 292 13.48 -22.94 -13.84
C THR A 292 14.24 -22.18 -14.93
N SER A 293 13.85 -20.94 -15.23
CA SER A 293 14.54 -20.05 -16.16
C SER A 293 14.17 -18.58 -15.93
N THR A 294 15.06 -17.66 -16.31
CA THR A 294 14.78 -16.20 -16.34
C THR A 294 13.51 -15.87 -17.12
N ARG A 295 13.23 -16.61 -18.21
CA ARG A 295 12.01 -16.42 -19.00
C ARG A 295 10.75 -16.76 -18.21
N SER A 296 10.76 -17.85 -17.44
CA SER A 296 9.64 -18.23 -16.58
C SER A 296 9.41 -17.21 -15.47
N ALA A 297 10.48 -16.70 -14.85
CA ALA A 297 10.39 -15.63 -13.84
C ALA A 297 9.75 -14.36 -14.42
N VAL A 298 10.20 -13.91 -15.59
CA VAL A 298 9.62 -12.75 -16.30
C VAL A 298 8.16 -13.00 -16.71
N ILE A 299 7.78 -14.25 -16.99
CA ILE A 299 6.39 -14.60 -17.29
C ILE A 299 5.50 -14.50 -16.05
N ASN A 300 5.92 -15.09 -14.94
CA ASN A 300 5.18 -15.04 -13.68
C ASN A 300 5.04 -13.61 -13.19
N TYR A 301 6.15 -12.87 -13.11
CA TYR A 301 6.17 -11.48 -12.66
C TYR A 301 5.23 -10.57 -13.49
N SER A 302 5.27 -10.67 -14.82
CA SER A 302 4.39 -9.88 -15.69
C SER A 302 2.91 -10.29 -15.55
N THR A 303 2.63 -11.56 -15.27
CA THR A 303 1.27 -12.04 -15.03
C THR A 303 0.73 -11.45 -13.73
N ASP A 304 1.51 -11.50 -12.66
CA ASP A 304 1.15 -10.93 -11.35
C ASP A 304 1.00 -9.41 -11.42
N LEU A 305 1.93 -8.72 -12.10
CA LEU A 305 1.82 -7.28 -12.32
C LEU A 305 0.54 -6.92 -13.10
N SER A 306 0.16 -7.73 -14.08
CA SER A 306 -1.08 -7.52 -14.83
C SER A 306 -2.32 -7.74 -13.97
N GLN A 307 -2.28 -8.71 -13.04
CA GLN A 307 -3.38 -8.92 -12.09
C GLN A 307 -3.53 -7.72 -11.16
N GLN A 308 -2.42 -7.17 -10.64
CA GLN A 308 -2.44 -5.96 -9.84
C GLN A 308 -2.96 -4.76 -10.65
N GLU A 309 -2.54 -4.58 -11.91
CA GLU A 309 -3.05 -3.50 -12.76
C GLU A 309 -4.58 -3.57 -12.87
N VAL A 310 -5.13 -4.79 -13.06
CA VAL A 310 -6.57 -5.04 -13.11
C VAL A 310 -7.23 -4.76 -11.75
N GLN A 311 -6.62 -5.17 -10.65
CA GLN A 311 -7.15 -4.90 -9.31
C GLN A 311 -7.18 -3.40 -9.01
N LEU A 312 -6.07 -2.67 -9.20
CA LEU A 312 -6.04 -1.21 -9.07
C LEU A 312 -7.10 -0.54 -9.96
N LYS A 313 -7.26 -1.04 -11.18
CA LYS A 313 -8.21 -0.47 -12.14
C LYS A 313 -9.67 -0.68 -11.72
N TYR A 314 -10.03 -1.87 -11.21
CA TYR A 314 -11.43 -2.27 -11.04
C TYR A 314 -11.88 -2.66 -9.62
N ASN A 315 -10.99 -3.12 -8.76
CA ASN A 315 -11.33 -3.65 -7.44
C ASN A 315 -11.03 -2.70 -6.28
N ILE A 316 -10.16 -1.71 -6.47
CA ILE A 316 -9.83 -0.76 -5.40
C ILE A 316 -10.77 0.43 -5.47
N ALA A 317 -11.57 0.61 -4.42
CA ALA A 317 -12.41 1.79 -4.25
C ALA A 317 -11.52 3.03 -4.10
N THR A 318 -11.20 3.66 -5.22
CA THR A 318 -10.37 4.86 -5.25
C THR A 318 -11.22 6.08 -4.90
N PRO A 319 -10.93 6.80 -3.80
CA PRO A 319 -11.65 8.01 -3.47
C PRO A 319 -11.47 9.06 -4.57
N ALA A 320 -12.42 9.99 -4.71
CA ALA A 320 -12.41 10.96 -5.80
C ALA A 320 -11.14 11.82 -5.82
N CYS A 321 -10.59 12.16 -4.65
CA CYS A 321 -9.35 12.91 -4.53
C CYS A 321 -8.11 12.14 -5.02
N MET A 322 -8.15 10.80 -5.10
CA MET A 322 -6.98 9.98 -5.46
C MET A 322 -7.03 9.45 -6.90
N GLN A 323 -7.91 9.96 -7.75
CA GLN A 323 -8.04 9.49 -9.14
C GLN A 323 -6.80 9.81 -9.98
N ASP A 324 -6.16 10.96 -9.74
CA ASP A 324 -4.95 11.36 -10.47
C ASP A 324 -3.74 10.51 -10.03
N ALA A 325 -3.57 10.32 -8.72
CA ALA A 325 -2.58 9.37 -8.18
C ALA A 325 -2.76 7.95 -8.76
N LYS A 326 -4.00 7.43 -8.78
CA LYS A 326 -4.30 6.14 -9.42
C LYS A 326 -3.88 6.11 -10.89
N THR A 327 -4.16 7.19 -11.62
CA THR A 327 -3.85 7.29 -13.04
C THR A 327 -2.34 7.20 -13.28
N HIS A 328 -1.55 7.94 -12.49
CA HIS A 328 -0.09 7.88 -12.54
C HIS A 328 0.44 6.49 -12.19
N LEU A 329 -0.07 5.87 -11.13
CA LEU A 329 0.36 4.52 -10.77
C LEU A 329 0.02 3.48 -11.86
N LEU A 330 -1.17 3.54 -12.45
CA LEU A 330 -1.54 2.68 -13.58
C LEU A 330 -0.61 2.90 -14.79
N ALA A 331 -0.22 4.14 -15.08
CA ALA A 331 0.71 4.46 -16.16
C ALA A 331 2.14 3.93 -15.88
N ALA A 332 2.58 3.97 -14.62
CA ALA A 332 3.83 3.34 -14.18
C ALA A 332 3.76 1.81 -14.36
N MET A 333 2.69 1.17 -13.90
CA MET A 333 2.48 -0.29 -14.04
C MET A 333 2.42 -0.73 -15.51
N GLU A 334 1.73 0.04 -16.37
CA GLU A 334 1.70 -0.22 -17.82
C GLU A 334 3.12 -0.14 -18.42
N SER A 335 3.93 0.81 -17.95
CA SER A 335 5.31 0.99 -18.40
C SER A 335 6.22 -0.16 -17.93
N TYR A 336 6.06 -0.62 -16.68
CA TYR A 336 6.73 -1.83 -16.19
C TYR A 336 6.36 -3.06 -17.02
N ARG A 337 5.08 -3.24 -17.36
CA ARG A 337 4.66 -4.32 -18.26
C ARG A 337 5.33 -4.18 -19.62
N GLY A 338 5.43 -2.97 -20.16
CA GLY A 338 6.14 -2.69 -21.42
C GLY A 338 7.61 -3.12 -21.38
N VAL A 339 8.32 -2.87 -20.28
CA VAL A 339 9.68 -3.40 -20.06
C VAL A 339 9.70 -4.92 -20.17
N LEU A 340 8.84 -5.60 -19.42
CA LEU A 340 8.82 -7.07 -19.35
C LEU A 340 8.44 -7.69 -20.70
N ASP A 341 7.47 -7.09 -21.41
CA ASP A 341 7.05 -7.54 -22.73
C ASP A 341 8.12 -7.28 -23.79
N SER A 342 8.89 -6.20 -23.67
CA SER A 342 10.03 -5.95 -24.56
C SER A 342 11.07 -7.06 -24.43
N ILE A 343 11.46 -7.42 -23.19
CA ILE A 343 12.45 -8.47 -22.89
C ILE A 343 12.07 -9.82 -23.51
N ARG A 344 10.76 -10.11 -23.65
CA ARG A 344 10.26 -11.32 -24.31
C ARG A 344 10.42 -11.32 -25.84
N GLY A 345 10.52 -10.14 -26.44
CA GLY A 345 10.67 -9.92 -27.87
C GLY A 345 12.13 -9.97 -28.31
N ASP A 346 12.61 -8.87 -28.91
CA ASP A 346 14.00 -8.70 -29.34
C ASP A 346 14.83 -8.09 -28.19
N PRO A 347 15.77 -8.83 -27.59
CA PRO A 347 16.58 -8.34 -26.47
C PRO A 347 17.41 -7.09 -26.82
N ILE A 348 17.88 -6.96 -28.06
CA ILE A 348 18.73 -5.83 -28.47
C ILE A 348 17.89 -4.55 -28.52
N ASN A 349 16.73 -4.61 -29.18
CA ASN A 349 15.79 -3.48 -29.20
C ASN A 349 15.28 -3.13 -27.80
N SER A 350 15.11 -4.14 -26.94
CA SER A 350 14.68 -3.96 -25.55
C SER A 350 15.69 -3.16 -24.76
N LEU A 351 16.96 -3.57 -24.80
CA LEU A 351 18.05 -2.90 -24.06
C LEU A 351 18.32 -1.49 -24.58
N THR A 352 18.25 -1.27 -25.89
CA THR A 352 18.65 0.00 -26.50
C THR A 352 17.55 1.04 -26.59
N THR A 353 16.28 0.61 -26.65
CA THR A 353 15.16 1.51 -26.93
C THR A 353 14.02 1.37 -25.93
N ALA A 354 13.50 0.16 -25.72
CA ALA A 354 12.29 -0.03 -24.92
C ALA A 354 12.54 0.21 -23.43
N ILE A 355 13.61 -0.36 -22.86
CA ILE A 355 13.94 -0.23 -21.44
C ILE A 355 14.20 1.24 -21.08
N PRO A 356 15.06 2.02 -21.79
CA PRO A 356 15.25 3.43 -21.48
C PRO A 356 13.95 4.24 -21.54
N TYR A 357 13.13 4.03 -22.58
CA TYR A 357 11.83 4.71 -22.73
C TYR A 357 10.89 4.43 -21.55
N HIS A 358 10.76 3.15 -21.18
CA HIS A 358 9.88 2.78 -20.08
C HIS A 358 10.44 3.17 -18.72
N ALA A 359 11.76 3.17 -18.52
CA ALA A 359 12.39 3.62 -17.29
C ALA A 359 12.12 5.10 -17.02
N GLU A 360 12.31 5.97 -18.03
CA GLU A 360 12.00 7.40 -17.94
C GLU A 360 10.51 7.63 -17.62
N ARG A 361 9.62 6.86 -18.28
CA ARG A 361 8.17 6.95 -18.01
C ARG A 361 7.83 6.47 -16.60
N ILE A 362 8.42 5.37 -16.13
CA ILE A 362 8.23 4.88 -14.75
C ILE A 362 8.64 5.95 -13.75
N GLU A 363 9.83 6.53 -13.89
CA GLU A 363 10.33 7.57 -12.98
C GLU A 363 9.41 8.80 -12.97
N THR A 364 8.97 9.24 -14.15
CA THR A 364 8.07 10.38 -14.31
C THR A 364 6.72 10.13 -13.63
N GLU A 365 6.09 8.99 -13.92
CA GLU A 365 4.76 8.65 -13.40
C GLU A 365 4.81 8.36 -11.89
N MET A 366 5.87 7.70 -11.40
CA MET A 366 6.04 7.48 -9.95
C MET A 366 6.27 8.79 -9.21
N SER A 367 7.05 9.72 -9.78
CA SER A 367 7.24 11.04 -9.19
C SER A 367 5.93 11.82 -9.12
N ALA A 368 5.11 11.76 -10.19
CA ALA A 368 3.79 12.38 -10.20
C ALA A 368 2.84 11.71 -9.18
N PHE A 369 2.85 10.38 -9.08
CA PHE A 369 2.09 9.65 -8.05
C PHE A 369 2.44 10.12 -6.63
N TYR A 370 3.73 10.19 -6.29
CA TYR A 370 4.16 10.67 -4.97
C TYR A 370 3.85 12.15 -4.74
N GLN A 371 3.90 12.96 -5.79
CA GLN A 371 3.49 14.37 -5.70
C GLN A 371 2.00 14.49 -5.39
N GLU A 372 1.14 13.68 -6.02
CA GLU A 372 -0.30 13.67 -5.72
C GLU A 372 -0.58 13.19 -4.29
N LEU A 373 0.14 12.17 -3.80
CA LEU A 373 0.06 11.79 -2.39
C LEU A 373 0.41 12.96 -1.46
N SER A 374 1.51 13.65 -1.75
CA SER A 374 1.98 14.81 -0.97
C SER A 374 0.98 15.97 -0.98
N ASN A 375 0.32 16.22 -2.13
CA ASN A 375 -0.75 17.23 -2.24
C ASN A 375 -1.93 16.94 -1.30
N HIS A 376 -2.13 15.67 -0.93
CA HIS A 376 -3.13 15.21 0.03
C HIS A 376 -2.57 14.91 1.43
N GLY A 377 -1.38 15.46 1.74
CA GLY A 377 -0.74 15.35 3.05
C GLY A 377 -0.05 14.02 3.31
N VAL A 378 -0.13 13.07 2.38
CA VAL A 378 0.53 11.77 2.50
C VAL A 378 2.00 11.93 2.13
N SER A 379 2.88 11.75 3.11
CA SER A 379 4.32 11.92 2.95
C SER A 379 4.90 10.73 2.18
N PRO A 380 5.60 10.94 1.04
CA PRO A 380 6.24 9.85 0.31
C PRO A 380 7.24 9.04 1.14
N GLN A 381 7.84 9.66 2.16
CA GLN A 381 8.76 9.01 3.10
C GLN A 381 8.09 7.90 3.93
N GLN A 382 6.75 7.88 4.02
CA GLN A 382 6.01 6.78 4.66
C GLN A 382 6.02 5.49 3.81
N PHE A 383 6.39 5.58 2.53
CA PHE A 383 6.43 4.45 1.59
C PHE A 383 7.81 4.21 1.00
N ALA A 384 8.68 5.22 1.01
CA ALA A 384 10.05 5.09 0.55
C ALA A 384 10.90 4.51 1.68
N ALA A 385 11.42 3.30 1.49
CA ALA A 385 12.47 2.76 2.34
C ALA A 385 13.64 3.76 2.38
N GLY A 386 13.94 4.27 3.58
CA GLY A 386 15.21 4.88 3.95
C GLY A 386 15.85 5.88 2.99
N ASN A 387 15.66 7.19 3.22
CA ASN A 387 16.54 8.28 2.75
C ASN A 387 17.00 8.26 1.27
N THR A 388 16.27 7.58 0.38
CA THR A 388 16.55 7.54 -1.07
C THR A 388 16.05 8.84 -1.70
N THR A 389 16.81 9.90 -1.47
CA THR A 389 16.82 11.06 -2.36
C THR A 389 17.35 10.60 -3.72
N GLY A 390 16.47 9.98 -4.50
CA GLY A 390 16.72 9.46 -5.83
C GLY A 390 16.84 7.94 -5.86
N ILE A 391 15.73 7.26 -6.19
CA ILE A 391 15.81 6.01 -6.96
C ILE A 391 16.40 6.39 -8.32
N ARG A 392 17.72 6.56 -8.39
CA ARG A 392 18.43 6.67 -9.66
C ARG A 392 18.53 5.26 -10.20
N PHE A 393 17.72 4.94 -11.21
CA PHE A 393 18.01 3.81 -12.08
C PHE A 393 19.37 4.11 -12.74
N GLY A 394 20.44 3.55 -12.16
CA GLY A 394 21.79 3.71 -12.68
C GLY A 394 21.83 3.20 -14.12
N GLY A 395 22.20 4.08 -15.06
CA GLY A 395 22.49 3.72 -16.45
C GLY A 395 23.81 3.00 -16.61
#